data_AF-A0A3A5A4H8-F1
#
_entry.id   AF-A0A3A5A4H8-F1
#
_cell.length_a   1.000
_cell.length_b   1.000
_cell.length_c   1.000
_cell.angle_alpha   90.00
_cell.angle_beta   90.00
_cell.angle_gamma   90.00
#
_symmetry.space_group_name_H-M   'P 1'
#
loop_
_entity.id
_entity.type
_entity.pdbx_description
1 polymer ?
#
loop_
_entity_poly.entity_id
_entity_poly.type
_entity_poly.pdbx_seq_one_letter_code
_entity_poly.pdbx_strand_id
1 'polypeptide(L)'
;MPGEISLIQLGLWVLAAVGALGLIYVAVAFRLHPAFLVPLAAGALFANIPIPDLTASLAPFFLTLQGGLTSGLYPALIFLGWGAGANLTYLIAHPRLLVLGLLTPIAFFLVLFLGGGLGLPFSQAGSAALVGGGDGLAAAFLVAKIAPELTGPVVLAAFTLTGLYFLLQPYLVDLLVSKQERMLRMPPSRKVSRRESLLFAAAGLVLTLILVPWAALLTGMYFLGNILKEAGVADRLARTLANRLADILAVLLGLAAGSQCHASLIFSLAFAKIIVLGLASLLLATSGVILAIRVLNLFSAQKTNPLIGAAALGLIPDAAQMVQILGRREDPHNNLFYHALASSQAALLASTLTAGLLWSILGGR
;
A
#
# COMPACT_ATOMS: atom_id res chain seq x y z
N MET A 1 46.46 -10.08 3.35
CA MET A 1 45.74 -9.25 4.34
C MET A 1 44.36 -8.99 3.76
N PRO A 2 43.27 -9.36 4.43
CA PRO A 2 41.93 -9.07 3.91
C PRO A 2 41.79 -7.54 3.81
N GLY A 3 41.32 -7.08 2.66
CA GLY A 3 41.46 -5.71 2.17
C GLY A 3 40.97 -4.65 3.17
N GLU A 4 41.74 -3.57 3.28
CA GLU A 4 41.36 -2.40 4.09
C GLU A 4 39.97 -1.92 3.67
N ILE A 5 39.03 -1.96 4.61
CA ILE A 5 37.70 -1.36 4.44
C ILE A 5 37.94 0.15 4.27
N SER A 6 37.58 0.69 3.10
CA SER A 6 37.73 2.13 2.87
C SER A 6 36.87 2.92 3.86
N LEU A 7 37.36 4.10 4.26
CA LEU A 7 36.64 4.98 5.20
C LEU A 7 35.23 5.35 4.72
N ILE A 8 35.05 5.38 3.38
CA ILE A 8 33.75 5.59 2.72
C ILE A 8 32.82 4.39 2.91
N GLN A 9 33.32 3.16 2.72
CA GLN A 9 32.53 1.94 2.94
C GLN A 9 32.10 1.80 4.40
N LEU A 10 33.00 2.11 5.34
CA LEU A 10 32.67 2.13 6.75
C LEU A 10 31.60 3.19 7.06
N GLY A 11 31.73 4.40 6.49
CA GLY A 11 30.75 5.47 6.65
C GLY A 11 29.36 5.10 6.13
N LEU A 12 29.28 4.49 4.93
CA LEU A 12 28.02 4.02 4.36
C LEU A 12 27.38 2.91 5.20
N TRP A 13 28.18 1.99 5.75
CA TRP A 13 27.66 0.95 6.63
C TRP A 13 27.13 1.52 7.94
N VAL A 14 27.86 2.43 8.60
CA VAL A 14 27.37 3.09 9.82
C VAL A 14 26.05 3.80 9.56
N LEU A 15 25.96 4.51 8.43
CA LEU A 15 24.75 5.23 8.05
C LEU A 15 23.57 4.28 7.78
N ALA A 16 23.81 3.16 7.09
CA ALA A 16 22.82 2.10 6.90
C ALA A 16 22.39 1.48 8.23
N ALA A 17 23.34 1.25 9.15
CA ALA A 17 23.08 0.68 10.46
C ALA A 17 22.23 1.60 11.33
N VAL A 18 22.56 2.90 11.38
CA VAL A 18 21.76 3.90 12.08
C VAL A 18 20.36 4.00 11.47
N GLY A 19 20.25 4.03 10.14
CA GLY A 19 18.95 4.05 9.45
C GLY A 19 18.10 2.82 9.77
N ALA A 20 18.66 1.62 9.70
CA ALA A 20 17.97 0.39 10.03
C ALA A 20 17.54 0.33 11.51
N LEU A 21 18.41 0.73 12.44
CA LEU A 21 18.05 0.82 13.86
C LEU A 21 16.93 1.85 14.10
N GLY A 22 16.95 2.99 13.39
CA GLY A 22 15.87 3.97 13.41
C GLY A 22 14.55 3.40 12.91
N LEU A 23 14.56 2.62 11.83
CA LEU A 23 13.36 1.93 11.32
C LEU A 23 12.82 0.89 12.32
N ILE A 24 13.69 0.12 12.96
CA ILE A 24 13.29 -0.83 14.02
C ILE A 24 12.67 -0.07 15.18
N TYR A 25 13.30 1.02 15.62
CA TYR A 25 12.76 1.85 16.68
C TYR A 25 11.37 2.39 16.32
N VAL A 26 11.20 2.93 15.11
CA VAL A 26 9.90 3.44 14.66
C VAL A 26 8.85 2.33 14.60
N ALA A 27 9.20 1.16 14.06
CA ALA A 27 8.30 0.01 13.97
C ALA A 27 7.83 -0.48 15.35
N VAL A 28 8.74 -0.52 16.33
CA VAL A 28 8.44 -1.00 17.69
C VAL A 28 7.73 0.06 18.53
N ALA A 29 8.24 1.29 18.56
CA ALA A 29 7.72 2.36 19.40
C ALA A 29 6.33 2.82 18.94
N PHE A 30 6.12 2.94 17.62
CA PHE A 30 4.84 3.39 17.05
C PHE A 30 3.96 2.24 16.55
N ARG A 31 4.40 0.98 16.72
CA ARG A 31 3.68 -0.23 16.28
C ARG A 31 3.30 -0.22 14.79
N LEU A 32 4.12 0.43 13.96
CA LEU A 32 3.91 0.55 12.52
C LEU A 32 4.40 -0.71 11.83
N HIS A 33 3.47 -1.52 11.29
CA HIS A 33 3.74 -2.74 10.51
C HIS A 33 4.99 -3.54 10.94
N PRO A 34 5.09 -3.99 12.21
CA PRO A 34 6.32 -4.60 12.73
C PRO A 34 6.70 -5.89 11.99
N ALA A 35 5.70 -6.66 11.52
CA ALA A 35 5.90 -7.85 10.71
C ALA A 35 6.62 -7.57 9.38
N PHE A 36 6.65 -6.31 8.93
CA PHE A 36 7.27 -5.89 7.68
C PHE A 36 8.52 -5.04 7.90
N LEU A 37 8.40 -3.97 8.70
CA LEU A 37 9.48 -3.00 8.89
C LEU A 37 10.69 -3.58 9.62
N VAL A 38 10.48 -4.49 10.58
CA VAL A 38 11.60 -5.12 11.30
C VAL A 38 12.41 -6.03 10.37
N PRO A 39 11.79 -6.96 9.59
CA PRO A 39 12.51 -7.72 8.58
C PRO A 39 13.15 -6.86 7.49
N LEU A 40 12.51 -5.76 7.08
CA LEU A 40 13.07 -4.82 6.12
C LEU A 40 14.34 -4.15 6.64
N ALA A 41 14.32 -3.67 7.88
CA ALA A 41 15.50 -3.10 8.51
C ALA A 41 16.63 -4.13 8.68
N ALA A 42 16.29 -5.37 9.06
CA ALA A 42 17.26 -6.46 9.13
C ALA A 42 17.89 -6.73 7.75
N GLY A 43 17.07 -6.81 6.70
CA GLY A 43 17.56 -6.96 5.33
C GLY A 43 18.49 -5.83 4.91
N ALA A 44 18.17 -4.59 5.27
CA ALA A 44 19.01 -3.42 4.98
C ALA A 44 20.37 -3.50 5.72
N LEU A 45 20.41 -4.03 6.95
CA LEU A 45 21.67 -4.30 7.64
C LEU A 45 22.52 -5.31 6.87
N PHE A 46 21.93 -6.44 6.47
CA PHE A 46 22.64 -7.47 5.72
C PHE A 46 23.14 -6.97 4.35
N ALA A 47 22.35 -6.15 3.66
CA ALA A 47 22.68 -5.59 2.35
C ALA A 47 23.92 -4.68 2.34
N ASN A 48 24.32 -4.17 3.51
CA ASN A 48 25.37 -3.17 3.62
C ASN A 48 26.59 -3.65 4.43
N ILE A 49 26.67 -4.93 4.82
CA ILE A 49 27.80 -5.49 5.59
C ILE A 49 29.12 -5.20 4.85
N PRO A 50 30.12 -4.56 5.49
CA PRO A 50 31.38 -4.16 4.87
C PRO A 50 32.41 -5.31 4.92
N ILE A 51 31.95 -6.55 4.75
CA ILE A 51 32.78 -7.77 4.81
C ILE A 51 32.52 -8.56 3.51
N PRO A 52 33.36 -8.38 2.47
CA PRO A 52 33.10 -8.94 1.14
C PRO A 52 32.85 -10.45 1.12
N ASP A 53 33.65 -11.23 1.87
CA ASP A 53 33.53 -12.70 1.91
C ASP A 53 32.20 -13.16 2.53
N LEU A 54 31.71 -12.43 3.54
CA LEU A 54 30.41 -12.71 4.17
C LEU A 54 29.28 -12.34 3.23
N THR A 55 29.37 -11.19 2.56
CA THR A 55 28.37 -10.75 1.57
C THR A 55 28.27 -11.76 0.42
N ALA A 56 29.40 -12.26 -0.09
CA ALA A 56 29.43 -13.30 -1.12
C ALA A 56 28.78 -14.61 -0.64
N SER A 57 29.04 -15.01 0.62
CA SER A 57 28.47 -16.22 1.22
C SER A 57 26.95 -16.13 1.43
N LEU A 58 26.43 -14.93 1.72
CA LEU A 58 24.99 -14.69 1.93
C LEU A 58 24.22 -14.44 0.62
N ALA A 59 24.91 -14.12 -0.47
CA ALA A 59 24.27 -13.76 -1.75
C ALA A 59 23.27 -14.81 -2.28
N PRO A 60 23.54 -16.13 -2.29
CA PRO A 60 22.58 -17.12 -2.78
C PRO A 60 21.26 -17.13 -2.01
N PHE A 61 21.32 -16.93 -0.69
CA PHE A 61 20.14 -16.85 0.17
C PHE A 61 19.28 -15.63 -0.18
N PHE A 62 19.90 -14.45 -0.28
CA PHE A 62 19.16 -13.22 -0.62
C PHE A 62 18.62 -13.24 -2.04
N LEU A 63 19.36 -13.79 -3.01
CA LEU A 63 18.85 -13.97 -4.37
C LEU A 63 17.60 -14.88 -4.41
N THR A 64 17.60 -15.94 -3.60
CA THR A 64 16.43 -16.83 -3.48
C THR A 64 15.23 -16.10 -2.88
N LEU A 65 15.43 -15.30 -1.83
CA LEU A 65 14.37 -14.48 -1.23
C LEU A 65 13.85 -13.42 -2.21
N GLN A 66 14.75 -12.71 -2.89
CA GLN A 66 14.39 -11.72 -3.90
C GLN A 66 13.58 -12.34 -5.04
N GLY A 67 13.87 -13.60 -5.41
CA GLY A 67 13.10 -14.37 -6.37
C GLY A 67 11.60 -14.45 -6.05
N GLY A 68 11.21 -14.51 -4.78
CA GLY A 68 9.80 -14.51 -4.38
C GLY A 68 9.10 -13.17 -4.57
N LEU A 69 9.83 -12.06 -4.45
CA LEU A 69 9.32 -10.70 -4.73
C LEU A 69 9.27 -10.44 -6.23
N THR A 70 10.36 -10.71 -6.96
CA THR A 70 10.48 -10.44 -8.40
C THR A 70 9.55 -11.31 -9.24
N SER A 71 9.27 -12.55 -8.83
CA SER A 71 8.25 -13.39 -9.47
C SER A 71 6.82 -12.90 -9.19
N GLY A 72 6.60 -12.14 -8.13
CA GLY A 72 5.28 -11.74 -7.65
C GLY A 72 4.63 -12.75 -6.71
N LEU A 73 5.33 -13.82 -6.32
CA LEU A 73 4.83 -14.88 -5.45
C LEU A 73 4.43 -14.35 -4.07
N TYR A 74 5.29 -13.55 -3.42
CA TYR A 74 4.98 -13.02 -2.08
C TYR A 74 3.78 -12.06 -2.11
N PRO A 75 3.74 -11.02 -2.96
CA PRO A 75 2.54 -10.17 -3.08
C PRO A 75 1.28 -10.98 -3.37
N ALA A 76 1.33 -11.93 -4.31
CA ALA A 76 0.17 -12.74 -4.69
C ALA A 76 -0.44 -13.53 -3.54
N LEU A 77 0.39 -14.21 -2.77
CA LEU A 77 -0.09 -15.01 -1.65
C LEU A 77 -0.50 -14.14 -0.44
N ILE A 78 0.11 -12.96 -0.25
CA ILE A 78 -0.36 -12.00 0.76
C ILE A 78 -1.74 -11.46 0.37
N PHE A 79 -1.94 -11.07 -0.90
CA PHE A 79 -3.25 -10.61 -1.38
C PHE A 79 -4.32 -11.71 -1.30
N LEU A 80 -3.96 -12.97 -1.57
CA LEU A 80 -4.83 -14.12 -1.32
C LEU A 80 -5.26 -14.19 0.15
N GLY A 81 -4.31 -14.03 1.08
CA GLY A 81 -4.60 -13.97 2.51
C GLY A 81 -5.52 -12.82 2.88
N TRP A 82 -5.18 -11.60 2.47
CA TRP A 82 -5.99 -10.40 2.73
C TRP A 82 -7.40 -10.51 2.17
N GLY A 83 -7.55 -11.09 0.98
CA GLY A 83 -8.84 -11.41 0.38
C GLY A 83 -9.66 -12.38 1.23
N ALA A 84 -9.02 -13.43 1.74
CA ALA A 84 -9.64 -14.41 2.63
C ALA A 84 -10.03 -13.84 4.01
N GLY A 85 -9.37 -12.77 4.45
CA GLY A 85 -9.72 -12.01 5.66
C GLY A 85 -10.73 -10.88 5.42
N ALA A 86 -10.92 -10.44 4.17
CA ALA A 86 -11.68 -9.25 3.85
C ALA A 86 -13.20 -9.44 4.04
N ASN A 87 -13.85 -8.40 4.55
CA ASN A 87 -15.31 -8.29 4.58
C ASN A 87 -15.80 -7.29 3.54
N LEU A 88 -16.16 -7.79 2.34
CA LEU A 88 -16.64 -6.97 1.22
C LEU A 88 -18.10 -6.51 1.38
N THR A 89 -18.82 -7.01 2.38
CA THR A 89 -20.20 -6.59 2.69
C THR A 89 -20.32 -5.07 2.77
N TYR A 90 -19.35 -4.38 3.38
CA TYR A 90 -19.39 -2.92 3.52
C TYR A 90 -19.15 -2.20 2.20
N LEU A 91 -18.23 -2.70 1.37
CA LEU A 91 -17.99 -2.18 0.03
C LEU A 91 -19.25 -2.33 -0.85
N ILE A 92 -19.85 -3.52 -0.84
CA ILE A 92 -21.05 -3.87 -1.60
C ILE A 92 -22.26 -3.06 -1.11
N ALA A 93 -22.35 -2.82 0.20
CA ALA A 93 -23.42 -2.02 0.79
C ALA A 93 -23.40 -0.56 0.30
N HIS A 94 -22.24 -0.03 -0.09
CA HIS A 94 -22.03 1.38 -0.44
C HIS A 94 -21.41 1.57 -1.84
N PRO A 95 -22.16 1.29 -2.92
CA PRO A 95 -21.62 1.36 -4.29
C PRO A 95 -21.14 2.76 -4.70
N ARG A 96 -21.70 3.84 -4.13
CA ARG A 96 -21.19 5.20 -4.35
C ARG A 96 -19.77 5.37 -3.83
N LEU A 97 -19.45 4.78 -2.67
CA LEU A 97 -18.12 4.82 -2.09
C LEU A 97 -17.12 3.97 -2.87
N LEU A 98 -17.58 2.85 -3.45
CA LEU A 98 -16.79 2.06 -4.40
C LEU A 98 -16.31 2.94 -5.57
N VAL A 99 -17.22 3.64 -6.23
CA VAL A 99 -16.88 4.51 -7.38
C VAL A 99 -15.94 5.64 -6.97
N LEU A 100 -16.17 6.26 -5.80
CA LEU A 100 -15.31 7.32 -5.28
C LEU A 100 -13.88 6.83 -4.99
N GLY A 101 -13.71 5.64 -4.43
CA GLY A 101 -12.38 5.07 -4.21
C GLY A 101 -11.65 4.75 -5.52
N LEU A 102 -12.39 4.40 -6.58
CA LEU A 102 -11.83 4.21 -7.93
C LEU A 102 -11.31 5.50 -8.59
N LEU A 103 -11.50 6.67 -7.98
CA LEU A 103 -10.91 7.94 -8.44
C LEU A 103 -9.48 8.15 -7.92
N THR A 104 -9.05 7.39 -6.90
CA THR A 104 -7.67 7.48 -6.37
C THR A 104 -6.57 7.40 -7.43
N PRO A 105 -6.67 6.60 -8.51
CA PRO A 105 -5.63 6.51 -9.53
C PRO A 105 -5.35 7.81 -10.27
N ILE A 106 -6.31 8.76 -10.32
CA ILE A 106 -6.09 10.07 -10.96
C ILE A 106 -4.89 10.78 -10.34
N ALA A 107 -4.74 10.69 -9.01
CA ALA A 107 -3.59 11.25 -8.31
C ALA A 107 -2.28 10.52 -8.68
N PHE A 108 -2.31 9.19 -8.83
CA PHE A 108 -1.13 8.42 -9.20
C PHE A 108 -0.66 8.82 -10.61
N PHE A 109 -1.57 8.93 -11.57
CA PHE A 109 -1.22 9.40 -12.91
C PHE A 109 -0.70 10.83 -12.91
N LEU A 110 -1.31 11.73 -12.12
CA LEU A 110 -0.81 13.09 -11.98
C LEU A 110 0.62 13.13 -11.45
N VAL A 111 0.93 12.34 -10.41
CA VAL A 111 2.27 12.23 -9.84
C VAL A 111 3.26 11.56 -10.80
N LEU A 112 2.83 10.57 -11.58
CA LEU A 112 3.63 9.98 -12.66
C LEU A 112 4.10 11.06 -13.65
N PHE A 113 3.21 11.93 -14.11
CA PHE A 113 3.56 13.01 -15.03
C PHE A 113 4.43 14.09 -14.37
N LEU A 114 4.16 14.44 -13.12
CA LEU A 114 5.02 15.36 -12.36
C LEU A 114 6.44 14.78 -12.21
N GLY A 115 6.57 13.50 -11.91
CA GLY A 115 7.86 12.83 -11.80
C GLY A 115 8.63 12.82 -13.12
N GLY A 116 7.93 12.57 -14.23
CA GLY A 116 8.50 12.72 -15.59
C GLY A 116 9.01 14.14 -15.86
N GLY A 117 8.24 15.16 -15.46
CA GLY A 117 8.64 16.57 -15.55
C GLY A 117 9.85 16.94 -14.68
N LEU A 118 10.07 16.23 -13.57
CA LEU A 118 11.27 16.34 -12.72
C LEU A 118 12.48 15.54 -13.25
N GLY A 119 12.38 14.98 -14.46
CA GLY A 119 13.44 14.24 -15.14
C GLY A 119 13.64 12.81 -14.62
N LEU A 120 12.67 12.23 -13.91
CA LEU A 120 12.70 10.79 -13.62
C LEU A 120 12.22 10.00 -14.85
N PRO A 121 12.84 8.84 -15.15
CA PRO A 121 12.24 7.89 -16.08
C PRO A 121 10.82 7.52 -15.63
N PHE A 122 9.90 7.34 -16.58
CA PHE A 122 8.51 7.02 -16.25
C PHE A 122 8.36 5.73 -15.43
N SER A 123 9.27 4.77 -15.55
CA SER A 123 9.30 3.58 -14.70
C SER A 123 9.54 3.93 -13.21
N GLN A 124 10.48 4.84 -12.94
CA GLN A 124 10.79 5.30 -11.59
C GLN A 124 9.69 6.22 -11.05
N ALA A 125 9.19 7.13 -11.89
CA ALA A 125 8.07 8.00 -11.53
C ALA A 125 6.78 7.20 -11.25
N GLY A 126 6.51 6.15 -12.02
CA GLY A 126 5.36 5.25 -11.80
C GLY A 126 5.48 4.45 -10.51
N SER A 127 6.68 4.00 -10.18
CA SER A 127 6.97 3.34 -8.90
C SER A 127 6.74 4.29 -7.72
N ALA A 128 7.20 5.54 -7.82
CA ALA A 128 6.95 6.56 -6.81
C ALA A 128 5.47 6.97 -6.72
N ALA A 129 4.78 7.07 -7.85
CA ALA A 129 3.37 7.43 -7.90
C ALA A 129 2.48 6.40 -7.17
N LEU A 130 2.77 5.11 -7.33
CA LEU A 130 1.98 4.05 -6.71
C LEU A 130 2.16 3.96 -5.19
N VAL A 131 3.19 4.60 -4.61
CA VAL A 131 3.27 4.81 -3.15
C VAL A 131 2.01 5.50 -2.61
N GLY A 132 1.39 6.38 -3.40
CA GLY A 132 0.12 7.04 -3.06
C GLY A 132 -1.07 6.11 -2.86
N GLY A 133 -0.97 4.86 -3.32
CA GLY A 133 -1.98 3.84 -3.05
C GLY A 133 -2.13 3.51 -1.57
N GLY A 134 -1.17 3.91 -0.73
CA GLY A 134 -1.11 3.63 0.70
C GLY A 134 -0.67 2.20 1.00
N ASP A 135 -1.02 1.23 0.14
CA ASP A 135 -0.54 -0.14 0.23
C ASP A 135 0.88 -0.29 -0.34
N GLY A 136 1.83 -0.61 0.54
CA GLY A 136 3.22 -0.84 0.16
C GLY A 136 3.43 -2.10 -0.69
N LEU A 137 2.49 -3.06 -0.71
CA LEU A 137 2.64 -4.30 -1.46
C LEU A 137 2.42 -4.12 -2.97
N ALA A 138 1.39 -3.36 -3.36
CA ALA A 138 1.19 -2.99 -4.76
C ALA A 138 2.38 -2.20 -5.31
N ALA A 139 2.91 -1.25 -4.52
CA ALA A 139 4.12 -0.50 -4.86
C ALA A 139 5.34 -1.43 -5.01
N ALA A 140 5.55 -2.35 -4.05
CA ALA A 140 6.62 -3.35 -4.09
C ALA A 140 6.55 -4.25 -5.33
N PHE A 141 5.35 -4.69 -5.68
CA PHE A 141 5.13 -5.50 -6.87
C PHE A 141 5.45 -4.73 -8.15
N LEU A 142 4.95 -3.50 -8.29
CA LEU A 142 5.16 -2.70 -9.49
C LEU A 142 6.65 -2.38 -9.69
N VAL A 143 7.32 -1.86 -8.66
CA VAL A 143 8.73 -1.45 -8.77
C VAL A 143 9.63 -2.64 -9.12
N ALA A 144 9.35 -3.82 -8.55
CA ALA A 144 10.10 -5.04 -8.86
C ALA A 144 9.97 -5.47 -10.34
N LYS A 145 8.95 -4.99 -11.06
CA LYS A 145 8.73 -5.25 -12.48
C LYS A 145 9.27 -4.15 -13.39
N ILE A 146 9.15 -2.88 -13.01
CA ILE A 146 9.40 -1.75 -13.91
C ILE A 146 10.70 -1.00 -13.61
N ALA A 147 11.19 -1.06 -12.37
CA ALA A 147 12.45 -0.42 -11.94
C ALA A 147 13.10 -1.25 -10.81
N PRO A 148 13.56 -2.48 -11.08
CA PRO A 148 14.02 -3.43 -10.06
C PRO A 148 15.14 -2.85 -9.18
N GLU A 149 16.00 -2.00 -9.74
CA GLU A 149 17.09 -1.32 -9.05
C GLU A 149 16.61 -0.37 -7.94
N LEU A 150 15.35 0.04 -7.97
CA LEU A 150 14.71 0.89 -6.96
C LEU A 150 13.80 0.14 -5.99
N THR A 151 13.75 -1.20 -6.05
CA THR A 151 12.82 -1.99 -5.25
C THR A 151 12.98 -1.71 -3.75
N GLY A 152 14.19 -1.84 -3.21
CA GLY A 152 14.46 -1.54 -1.80
C GLY A 152 14.07 -0.10 -1.43
N PRO A 153 14.59 0.92 -2.11
CA PRO A 153 14.25 2.33 -1.85
C PRO A 153 12.74 2.63 -1.93
N VAL A 154 12.03 2.22 -2.97
CA VAL A 154 10.58 2.50 -3.11
C VAL A 154 9.77 1.80 -2.04
N VAL A 155 10.11 0.54 -1.71
CA VAL A 155 9.43 -0.19 -0.64
C VAL A 155 9.67 0.48 0.71
N LEU A 156 10.92 0.86 1.01
CA LEU A 156 11.25 1.61 2.21
C LEU A 156 10.43 2.91 2.29
N ALA A 157 10.38 3.68 1.20
CA ALA A 157 9.59 4.91 1.12
C ALA A 157 8.09 4.64 1.33
N ALA A 158 7.53 3.60 0.71
CA ALA A 158 6.11 3.30 0.82
C ALA A 158 5.65 3.05 2.26
N PHE A 159 6.36 2.20 3.00
CA PHE A 159 5.96 1.87 4.36
C PHE A 159 6.25 3.00 5.36
N THR A 160 7.32 3.77 5.16
CA THR A 160 7.65 4.91 6.05
C THR A 160 6.74 6.11 5.83
N LEU A 161 6.42 6.42 4.56
CA LEU A 161 5.54 7.54 4.21
C LEU A 161 4.10 7.30 4.63
N THR A 162 3.64 6.05 4.65
CA THR A 162 2.33 5.70 5.21
C THR A 162 2.21 6.10 6.69
N GLY A 163 3.24 5.85 7.50
CA GLY A 163 3.27 6.28 8.89
C GLY A 163 3.26 7.81 9.03
N LEU A 164 4.08 8.50 8.22
CA LEU A 164 4.12 9.96 8.18
C LEU A 164 2.77 10.55 7.74
N TYR A 165 2.10 9.93 6.78
CA TYR A 165 0.79 10.38 6.30
C TYR A 165 -0.25 10.41 7.42
N PHE A 166 -0.30 9.41 8.31
CA PHE A 166 -1.25 9.43 9.43
C PHE A 166 -1.02 10.59 10.41
N LEU A 167 0.20 11.11 10.50
CA LEU A 167 0.50 12.32 11.26
C LEU A 167 0.01 13.59 10.53
N LEU A 168 0.08 13.62 9.21
CA LEU A 168 -0.33 14.75 8.37
C LEU A 168 -1.84 14.77 8.07
N GLN A 169 -2.49 13.62 8.09
CA GLN A 169 -3.90 13.45 7.71
C GLN A 169 -4.87 14.34 8.49
N PRO A 170 -4.74 14.53 9.83
CA PRO A 170 -5.62 15.45 10.57
C PRO A 170 -5.55 16.88 10.02
N TYR A 171 -4.34 17.38 9.75
CA TYR A 171 -4.14 18.72 9.21
C TYR A 171 -4.70 18.86 7.79
N LEU A 172 -4.54 17.84 6.96
CA LEU A 172 -5.12 17.81 5.61
C LEU A 172 -6.65 17.86 5.65
N VAL A 173 -7.25 17.05 6.52
CA VAL A 173 -8.70 17.06 6.77
C VAL A 173 -9.14 18.43 7.28
N ASP A 174 -8.35 19.03 8.18
CA ASP A 174 -8.67 20.32 8.74
C ASP A 174 -8.71 21.43 7.69
N LEU A 175 -7.79 21.36 6.73
CA LEU A 175 -7.68 22.28 5.62
C LEU A 175 -8.80 22.13 4.59
N LEU A 176 -9.20 20.89 4.28
CA LEU A 176 -10.09 20.60 3.14
C LEU A 176 -11.56 20.42 3.50
N VAL A 177 -11.88 20.08 4.74
CA VAL A 177 -13.24 19.72 5.17
C VAL A 177 -13.67 20.64 6.30
N SER A 178 -14.80 21.32 6.13
CA SER A 178 -15.36 22.18 7.18
C SER A 178 -15.92 21.38 8.36
N LYS A 179 -15.97 21.96 9.56
CA LYS A 179 -16.54 21.31 10.74
C LYS A 179 -17.97 20.81 10.52
N GLN A 180 -18.79 21.58 9.81
CA GLN A 180 -20.17 21.19 9.46
C GLN A 180 -20.21 19.92 8.60
N GLU A 181 -19.33 19.81 7.61
CA GLU A 181 -19.21 18.61 6.77
C GLU A 181 -18.72 17.41 7.57
N ARG A 182 -17.78 17.60 8.52
CA ARG A 182 -17.27 16.52 9.39
C ARG A 182 -18.33 15.91 10.30
N MET A 183 -19.31 16.72 10.72
CA MET A 183 -20.42 16.29 11.57
C MET A 183 -21.56 15.59 10.79
N LEU A 184 -21.46 15.46 9.46
CA LEU A 184 -22.47 14.75 8.68
C LEU A 184 -22.55 13.27 9.11
N ARG A 185 -23.76 12.84 9.46
CA ARG A 185 -24.02 11.44 9.85
C ARG A 185 -24.37 10.62 8.62
N MET A 186 -23.86 9.39 8.59
CA MET A 186 -24.12 8.46 7.51
C MET A 186 -25.25 7.49 7.85
N PRO A 187 -26.09 7.11 6.87
CA PRO A 187 -27.13 6.11 7.09
C PRO A 187 -26.53 4.73 7.42
N PRO A 188 -27.28 3.84 8.08
CA PRO A 188 -26.82 2.48 8.34
C PRO A 188 -26.59 1.71 7.03
N SER A 189 -25.63 0.78 7.06
CA SER A 189 -25.33 -0.07 5.90
C SER A 189 -26.49 -1.03 5.62
N ARG A 190 -26.80 -1.24 4.33
CA ARG A 190 -27.75 -2.29 3.94
C ARG A 190 -27.19 -3.67 4.28
N LYS A 191 -28.08 -4.64 4.47
CA LYS A 191 -27.68 -6.05 4.63
C LYS A 191 -27.28 -6.60 3.26
N VAL A 192 -26.11 -7.22 3.19
CA VAL A 192 -25.61 -7.92 1.99
C VAL A 192 -25.63 -9.41 2.29
N SER A 193 -26.16 -10.19 1.35
CA SER A 193 -26.22 -11.64 1.50
C SER A 193 -24.87 -12.28 1.17
N ARG A 194 -24.61 -13.46 1.74
CA ARG A 194 -23.41 -14.25 1.40
C ARG A 194 -23.31 -14.55 -0.10
N ARG A 195 -24.46 -14.83 -0.74
CA ARG A 195 -24.54 -15.07 -2.19
C ARG A 195 -24.14 -13.85 -2.99
N GLU A 196 -24.59 -12.66 -2.57
CA GLU A 196 -24.22 -11.40 -3.21
C GLU A 196 -22.73 -11.10 -3.04
N SER A 197 -22.16 -11.35 -1.87
CA SER A 197 -20.71 -11.23 -1.61
C SER A 197 -19.89 -12.17 -2.50
N LEU A 198 -20.31 -13.44 -2.60
CA LEU A 198 -19.66 -14.45 -3.45
C LEU A 198 -19.73 -14.08 -4.93
N LEU A 199 -20.89 -13.62 -5.42
CA LEU A 199 -21.06 -13.18 -6.81
C LEU A 199 -20.22 -11.93 -7.12
N PHE A 200 -20.15 -10.99 -6.18
CA PHE A 200 -19.29 -9.81 -6.32
C PHE A 200 -17.81 -10.21 -6.42
N ALA A 201 -17.34 -11.13 -5.56
CA ALA A 201 -15.97 -11.60 -5.62
C ALA A 201 -15.65 -12.38 -6.91
N ALA A 202 -16.57 -13.24 -7.36
CA ALA A 202 -16.43 -13.96 -8.63
C ALA A 202 -16.41 -13.01 -9.83
N ALA A 203 -17.31 -12.03 -9.87
CA ALA A 203 -17.33 -11.00 -10.91
C ALA A 203 -16.05 -10.17 -10.88
N GLY A 204 -15.59 -9.75 -9.69
CA GLY A 204 -14.34 -9.01 -9.53
C GLY A 204 -13.12 -9.78 -10.05
N LEU A 205 -13.04 -11.09 -9.77
CA LEU A 205 -12.00 -11.96 -10.32
C LEU A 205 -12.05 -12.01 -11.85
N VAL A 206 -13.21 -12.32 -12.43
CA VAL A 206 -13.39 -12.43 -13.89
C VAL A 206 -13.09 -11.10 -14.58
N LEU A 207 -13.61 -9.99 -14.06
CA LEU A 207 -13.35 -8.65 -14.59
C LEU A 207 -11.86 -8.28 -14.50
N THR A 208 -11.17 -8.66 -13.42
CA THR A 208 -9.72 -8.45 -13.33
C THR A 208 -9.00 -9.21 -14.43
N LEU A 209 -9.31 -10.50 -14.63
CA LEU A 209 -8.64 -11.33 -15.63
C LEU A 209 -8.88 -10.88 -17.07
N ILE A 210 -10.06 -10.30 -17.35
CA ILE A 210 -10.42 -9.83 -18.70
C ILE A 210 -9.90 -8.41 -18.96
N LEU A 211 -10.11 -7.48 -18.02
CA LEU A 211 -9.84 -6.06 -18.25
C LEU A 211 -8.39 -5.68 -17.92
N VAL A 212 -7.81 -6.25 -16.86
CA VAL A 212 -6.45 -5.93 -16.39
C VAL A 212 -5.73 -7.21 -15.97
N PRO A 213 -5.39 -8.12 -16.92
CA PRO A 213 -4.78 -9.42 -16.62
C PRO A 213 -3.45 -9.30 -15.85
N TRP A 214 -2.71 -8.21 -16.04
CA TRP A 214 -1.47 -7.92 -15.30
C TRP A 214 -1.70 -7.67 -13.80
N ALA A 215 -2.94 -7.37 -13.37
CA ALA A 215 -3.33 -7.27 -11.97
C ALA A 215 -3.80 -8.62 -11.37
N ALA A 216 -3.73 -9.73 -12.13
CA ALA A 216 -4.18 -11.04 -11.67
C ALA A 216 -3.48 -11.47 -10.37
N LEU A 217 -2.18 -11.23 -10.26
CA LEU A 217 -1.40 -11.54 -9.05
C LEU A 217 -1.70 -10.61 -7.87
N LEU A 218 -2.44 -9.52 -8.05
CA LEU A 218 -2.82 -8.63 -6.95
C LEU A 218 -4.33 -8.74 -6.70
N THR A 219 -5.12 -8.02 -7.51
CA THR A 219 -6.58 -7.95 -7.39
C THR A 219 -7.23 -9.32 -7.64
N GLY A 220 -6.71 -10.12 -8.56
CA GLY A 220 -7.24 -11.45 -8.85
C GLY A 220 -7.08 -12.39 -7.65
N MET A 221 -5.87 -12.47 -7.09
CA MET A 221 -5.61 -13.25 -5.88
C MET A 221 -6.42 -12.77 -4.67
N TYR A 222 -6.62 -11.46 -4.53
CA TYR A 222 -7.50 -10.90 -3.52
C TYR A 222 -8.95 -11.40 -3.65
N PHE A 223 -9.52 -11.35 -4.85
CA PHE A 223 -10.87 -11.89 -5.06
C PHE A 223 -10.94 -13.41 -4.89
N LEU A 224 -9.91 -14.15 -5.33
CA LEU A 224 -9.82 -15.59 -5.11
C LEU A 224 -9.85 -15.93 -3.61
N GLY A 225 -9.09 -15.19 -2.80
CA GLY A 225 -9.09 -15.34 -1.35
C GLY A 225 -10.48 -15.09 -0.76
N ASN A 226 -11.16 -14.06 -1.24
CA ASN A 226 -12.51 -13.74 -0.79
C ASN A 226 -13.52 -14.83 -1.17
N ILE A 227 -13.41 -15.42 -2.36
CA ILE A 227 -14.23 -16.57 -2.77
C ILE A 227 -14.03 -17.75 -1.81
N LEU A 228 -12.80 -18.07 -1.40
CA LEU A 228 -12.53 -19.17 -0.45
C LEU A 228 -13.25 -18.95 0.90
N LYS A 229 -13.29 -17.71 1.37
CA LYS A 229 -14.01 -17.30 2.59
C LYS A 229 -15.54 -17.36 2.38
N GLU A 230 -16.04 -16.76 1.30
CA GLU A 230 -17.47 -16.65 1.04
C GLU A 230 -18.09 -17.98 0.57
N ALA A 231 -17.30 -18.96 0.14
CA ALA A 231 -17.77 -20.31 -0.19
C ALA A 231 -18.24 -21.11 1.04
N GLY A 232 -17.65 -20.88 2.22
CA GLY A 232 -18.09 -21.47 3.49
C GLY A 232 -17.81 -22.94 3.73
N VAL A 233 -17.15 -23.59 2.79
CA VAL A 233 -16.67 -24.97 2.91
C VAL A 233 -15.17 -25.03 3.26
N ALA A 234 -14.49 -23.87 3.30
CA ALA A 234 -13.05 -23.75 3.45
C ALA A 234 -12.62 -22.81 4.59
N ASP A 235 -13.45 -22.63 5.63
CA ASP A 235 -13.21 -21.64 6.70
C ASP A 235 -11.88 -21.82 7.45
N ARG A 236 -11.41 -23.07 7.60
CA ARG A 236 -10.09 -23.36 8.19
C ARG A 236 -8.97 -22.84 7.28
N LEU A 237 -9.08 -23.11 5.99
CA LEU A 237 -8.11 -22.66 4.99
C LEU A 237 -8.10 -21.12 4.92
N ALA A 238 -9.27 -20.48 4.81
CA ALA A 238 -9.39 -19.03 4.76
C ALA A 238 -8.73 -18.35 5.97
N ARG A 239 -8.92 -18.89 7.18
CA ARG A 239 -8.26 -18.37 8.40
C ARG A 239 -6.74 -18.57 8.40
N THR A 240 -6.24 -19.69 7.88
CA THR A 240 -4.79 -19.91 7.75
C THR A 240 -4.18 -18.96 6.74
N LEU A 241 -4.84 -18.75 5.60
CA LEU A 241 -4.41 -17.81 4.55
C LEU A 241 -4.38 -16.38 5.09
N ALA A 242 -5.46 -15.93 5.74
CA ALA A 242 -5.63 -14.55 6.18
C ALA A 242 -4.67 -14.10 7.28
N ASN A 243 -4.21 -15.02 8.13
CA ASN A 243 -3.34 -14.70 9.26
C ASN A 243 -1.95 -15.30 9.04
N ARG A 244 -1.81 -16.61 9.28
CA ARG A 244 -0.51 -17.28 9.39
C ARG A 244 0.31 -17.19 8.12
N LEU A 245 -0.30 -17.45 6.96
CA LEU A 245 0.43 -17.41 5.69
C LEU A 245 0.82 -15.96 5.34
N ALA A 246 -0.12 -15.02 5.41
CA ALA A 246 0.14 -13.61 5.09
C ALA A 246 1.26 -13.03 5.98
N ASP A 247 1.26 -13.34 7.28
CA ASP A 247 2.29 -12.87 8.22
C ASP A 247 3.67 -13.42 7.89
N ILE A 248 3.78 -14.73 7.61
CA ILE A 248 5.05 -15.36 7.23
C ILE A 248 5.59 -14.74 5.94
N LEU A 249 4.74 -14.54 4.94
CA LEU A 249 5.13 -13.96 3.67
C LEU A 249 5.48 -12.48 3.79
N ALA A 250 4.82 -11.72 4.67
CA ALA A 250 5.18 -10.34 4.95
C ALA A 250 6.61 -10.24 5.52
N VAL A 251 7.01 -11.18 6.38
CA VAL A 251 8.38 -11.27 6.90
C VAL A 251 9.39 -11.55 5.78
N LEU A 252 9.10 -12.53 4.92
CA LEU A 252 9.97 -12.88 3.78
C LEU A 252 10.08 -11.73 2.77
N LEU A 253 8.96 -11.05 2.48
CA LEU A 253 8.94 -9.89 1.59
C LEU A 253 9.73 -8.73 2.18
N GLY A 254 9.55 -8.44 3.48
CA GLY A 254 10.30 -7.41 4.19
C GLY A 254 11.81 -7.67 4.10
N LEU A 255 12.23 -8.89 4.41
CA LEU A 255 13.65 -9.28 4.32
C LEU A 255 14.19 -9.20 2.88
N ALA A 256 13.42 -9.66 1.89
CA ALA A 256 13.79 -9.61 0.48
C ALA A 256 13.92 -8.17 -0.04
N ALA A 257 12.97 -7.28 0.30
CA ALA A 257 13.03 -5.87 -0.07
C ALA A 257 14.18 -5.14 0.65
N GLY A 258 14.33 -5.41 1.95
CA GLY A 258 15.43 -4.88 2.77
C GLY A 258 16.80 -5.25 2.23
N SER A 259 16.96 -6.48 1.71
CA SER A 259 18.23 -6.93 1.11
C SER A 259 18.66 -6.13 -0.14
N GLN A 260 17.77 -5.33 -0.71
CA GLN A 260 18.01 -4.45 -1.86
C GLN A 260 18.19 -2.97 -1.44
N CYS A 261 18.16 -2.66 -0.14
CA CYS A 261 18.31 -1.32 0.40
C CYS A 261 19.80 -0.93 0.56
N HIS A 262 20.52 -0.73 -0.55
CA HIS A 262 21.90 -0.27 -0.49
C HIS A 262 21.97 1.22 -0.09
N ALA A 263 22.93 1.57 0.78
CA ALA A 263 23.10 2.95 1.26
C ALA A 263 23.26 3.97 0.11
N SER A 264 24.01 3.63 -0.92
CA SER A 264 24.22 4.49 -2.10
C SER A 264 22.90 4.88 -2.80
N LEU A 265 21.89 4.00 -2.78
CA LEU A 265 20.59 4.26 -3.37
C LEU A 265 19.72 5.13 -2.44
N ILE A 266 19.80 4.89 -1.13
CA ILE A 266 19.03 5.63 -0.11
C ILE A 266 19.50 7.09 0.01
N PHE A 267 20.78 7.39 -0.21
CA PHE A 267 21.29 8.77 -0.18
C PHE A 267 21.36 9.43 -1.56
N SER A 268 20.69 8.85 -2.56
CA SER A 268 20.66 9.38 -3.92
C SER A 268 19.63 10.51 -4.10
N LEU A 269 19.89 11.41 -5.04
CA LEU A 269 18.91 12.42 -5.45
C LEU A 269 17.63 11.79 -6.02
N ALA A 270 17.74 10.61 -6.65
CA ALA A 270 16.59 9.86 -7.16
C ALA A 270 15.67 9.44 -6.01
N PHE A 271 16.23 8.91 -4.92
CA PHE A 271 15.44 8.54 -3.75
C PHE A 271 14.75 9.74 -3.08
N ALA A 272 15.44 10.89 -2.99
CA ALA A 272 14.82 12.11 -2.49
C ALA A 272 13.59 12.50 -3.34
N LYS A 273 13.68 12.41 -4.68
CA LYS A 273 12.53 12.64 -5.57
C LYS A 273 11.40 11.62 -5.32
N ILE A 274 11.73 10.34 -5.12
CA ILE A 274 10.76 9.27 -4.83
C ILE A 274 9.99 9.56 -3.53
N ILE A 275 10.69 9.99 -2.47
CA ILE A 275 10.05 10.35 -1.19
C ILE A 275 9.06 11.50 -1.40
N VAL A 276 9.50 12.57 -2.06
CA VAL A 276 8.65 13.75 -2.28
C VAL A 276 7.43 13.42 -3.14
N LEU A 277 7.63 12.67 -4.23
CA LEU A 277 6.54 12.24 -5.12
C LEU A 277 5.59 11.26 -4.42
N GLY A 278 6.11 10.32 -3.64
CA GLY A 278 5.30 9.37 -2.89
C GLY A 278 4.42 10.06 -1.86
N LEU A 279 4.97 11.03 -1.12
CA LEU A 279 4.20 11.84 -0.17
C LEU A 279 3.15 12.70 -0.89
N ALA A 280 3.54 13.35 -1.99
CA ALA A 280 2.61 14.10 -2.82
C ALA A 280 1.47 13.21 -3.31
N SER A 281 1.76 11.98 -3.72
CA SER A 281 0.75 11.02 -4.18
C SER A 281 -0.25 10.66 -3.09
N LEU A 282 0.20 10.38 -1.86
CA LEU A 282 -0.68 10.10 -0.72
C LEU A 282 -1.61 11.28 -0.40
N LEU A 283 -1.05 12.49 -0.39
CA LEU A 283 -1.80 13.71 -0.12
C LEU A 283 -2.81 14.00 -1.23
N LEU A 284 -2.41 13.89 -2.50
CA LEU A 284 -3.26 14.15 -3.65
C LEU A 284 -4.37 13.11 -3.82
N ALA A 285 -4.08 11.82 -3.57
CA ALA A 285 -5.07 10.76 -3.67
C ALA A 285 -6.23 11.00 -2.69
N THR A 286 -5.90 11.26 -1.43
CA THR A 286 -6.92 11.51 -0.40
C THR A 286 -7.62 12.85 -0.58
N SER A 287 -6.89 13.91 -0.93
CA SER A 287 -7.48 15.21 -1.28
C SER A 287 -8.44 15.11 -2.45
N GLY A 288 -8.06 14.37 -3.50
CA GLY A 288 -8.88 14.17 -4.70
C GLY A 288 -10.22 13.52 -4.38
N VAL A 289 -10.24 12.47 -3.56
CA VAL A 289 -11.49 11.81 -3.16
C VAL A 289 -12.33 12.69 -2.22
N ILE A 290 -11.70 13.42 -1.29
CA ILE A 290 -12.41 14.39 -0.44
C ILE A 290 -13.11 15.45 -1.30
N LEU A 291 -12.39 16.05 -2.25
CA LEU A 291 -12.93 17.05 -3.16
C LEU A 291 -14.03 16.48 -4.05
N ALA A 292 -13.84 15.26 -4.57
CA ALA A 292 -14.88 14.58 -5.35
C ALA A 292 -16.17 14.39 -4.54
N ILE A 293 -16.08 13.97 -3.27
CA ILE A 293 -17.25 13.87 -2.37
C ILE A 293 -17.92 15.23 -2.21
N ARG A 294 -17.13 16.30 -1.97
CA ARG A 294 -17.68 17.65 -1.81
C ARG A 294 -18.41 18.13 -3.06
N VAL A 295 -17.85 17.88 -4.24
CA VAL A 295 -18.50 18.19 -5.53
C VAL A 295 -19.79 17.39 -5.69
N LEU A 296 -19.78 16.08 -5.42
CA LEU A 296 -20.99 15.26 -5.50
C LEU A 296 -22.08 15.71 -4.50
N ASN A 297 -21.69 16.20 -3.33
CA ASN A 297 -22.62 16.72 -2.33
C ASN A 297 -23.36 17.99 -2.79
N LEU A 298 -22.88 18.70 -3.81
CA LEU A 298 -23.58 19.84 -4.40
C LEU A 298 -24.81 19.40 -5.20
N PHE A 299 -24.78 18.18 -5.76
CA PHE A 299 -25.82 17.64 -6.64
C PHE A 299 -26.63 16.50 -6.02
N SER A 300 -26.19 15.96 -4.88
CA SER A 300 -26.85 14.83 -4.21
C SER A 300 -27.74 15.28 -3.06
N ALA A 301 -29.00 14.84 -3.07
CA ALA A 301 -29.89 14.97 -1.92
C ALA A 301 -29.38 14.18 -0.69
N GLN A 302 -28.72 13.05 -0.93
CA GLN A 302 -28.08 12.24 0.10
C GLN A 302 -26.59 12.58 0.18
N LYS A 303 -26.23 13.47 1.11
CA LYS A 303 -24.86 13.91 1.30
C LYS A 303 -24.00 12.80 1.91
N THR A 304 -22.78 12.68 1.42
CA THR A 304 -21.75 11.78 1.96
C THR A 304 -20.79 12.60 2.81
N ASN A 305 -20.42 12.11 3.99
CA ASN A 305 -19.44 12.79 4.83
C ASN A 305 -18.06 12.81 4.13
N PRO A 306 -17.46 13.98 3.81
CA PRO A 306 -16.17 14.06 3.14
C PRO A 306 -15.01 13.43 3.91
N LEU A 307 -15.12 13.25 5.24
CA LEU A 307 -14.12 12.51 6.03
C LEU A 307 -13.90 11.08 5.53
N ILE A 308 -14.92 10.46 4.92
CA ILE A 308 -14.81 9.12 4.33
C ILE A 308 -13.78 9.10 3.18
N GLY A 309 -13.61 10.23 2.48
CA GLY A 309 -12.59 10.38 1.44
C GLY A 309 -11.16 10.34 1.99
N ALA A 310 -10.94 10.77 3.23
CA ALA A 310 -9.63 10.66 3.87
C ALA A 310 -9.21 9.19 4.10
N ALA A 311 -10.18 8.26 4.20
CA ALA A 311 -9.90 6.83 4.27
C ALA A 311 -9.65 6.18 2.90
N ALA A 312 -9.64 6.93 1.80
CA ALA A 312 -9.39 6.41 0.45
C ALA A 312 -7.89 6.10 0.22
N LEU A 313 -7.33 5.28 1.10
CA LEU A 313 -6.02 4.66 1.02
C LEU A 313 -6.23 3.16 1.19
N GLY A 314 -5.46 2.33 0.48
CA GLY A 314 -5.54 0.86 0.56
C GLY A 314 -5.10 0.25 1.91
N LEU A 315 -5.16 1.02 3.00
CA LEU A 315 -4.68 0.66 4.34
C LEU A 315 -5.81 0.20 5.24
N ILE A 316 -6.07 -1.11 5.20
CA ILE A 316 -7.18 -1.73 5.92
C ILE A 316 -6.65 -2.43 7.18
N PRO A 317 -7.23 -2.20 8.38
CA PRO A 317 -8.34 -1.29 8.70
C PRO A 317 -7.90 0.13 9.12
N ASP A 318 -6.60 0.42 9.13
CA ASP A 318 -6.02 1.58 9.82
C ASP A 318 -6.55 2.93 9.31
N ALA A 319 -6.72 3.09 8.00
CA ALA A 319 -7.26 4.33 7.42
C ALA A 319 -8.71 4.58 7.87
N ALA A 320 -9.51 3.53 7.98
CA ALA A 320 -10.88 3.62 8.46
C ALA A 320 -10.95 3.94 9.96
N GLN A 321 -10.02 3.38 10.76
CA GLN A 321 -9.91 3.69 12.18
C GLN A 321 -9.54 5.17 12.41
N MET A 322 -8.60 5.69 11.62
CA MET A 322 -8.19 7.08 11.76
C MET A 322 -9.33 8.05 11.43
N VAL A 323 -10.10 7.78 10.38
CA VAL A 323 -11.32 8.55 10.08
C VAL A 323 -12.37 8.44 11.19
N GLN A 324 -12.52 7.27 11.81
CA GLN A 324 -13.42 7.09 12.96
C GLN A 324 -12.97 7.92 14.17
N ILE A 325 -11.67 8.00 14.43
CA ILE A 325 -11.09 8.84 15.50
C ILE A 325 -11.37 10.31 15.20
N LEU A 326 -11.08 10.77 13.98
CA LEU A 326 -11.34 12.15 13.58
C LEU A 326 -12.84 12.52 13.65
N GLY A 327 -13.72 11.63 13.19
CA GLY A 327 -15.17 11.83 13.28
C GLY A 327 -15.68 11.92 14.73
N ARG A 328 -15.17 11.06 15.62
CA ARG A 328 -15.57 11.07 17.05
C ARG A 328 -15.04 12.25 17.84
N ARG A 329 -13.95 12.89 17.40
CA ARG A 329 -13.48 14.16 17.99
C ARG A 329 -14.50 15.28 17.79
N GLU A 330 -15.25 15.26 16.68
CA GLU A 330 -16.24 16.28 16.35
C GLU A 330 -17.66 15.93 16.85
N ASP A 331 -18.07 14.66 16.72
CA ASP A 331 -19.33 14.12 17.29
C ASP A 331 -19.09 12.69 17.84
N PRO A 332 -19.11 12.49 19.17
CA PRO A 332 -18.88 11.19 19.80
C PRO A 332 -19.82 10.07 19.33
N HIS A 333 -21.01 10.42 18.80
CA HIS A 333 -22.01 9.46 18.33
C HIS A 333 -21.91 9.19 16.81
N ASN A 334 -21.02 9.88 16.09
CA ASN A 334 -20.84 9.69 14.66
C ASN A 334 -19.96 8.47 14.35
N ASN A 335 -20.57 7.43 13.79
CA ASN A 335 -19.90 6.19 13.42
C ASN A 335 -19.69 6.13 11.91
N LEU A 336 -18.47 6.45 11.48
CA LEU A 336 -18.04 6.48 10.08
C LEU A 336 -17.25 5.23 9.66
N PHE A 337 -16.79 4.43 10.62
CA PHE A 337 -15.84 3.33 10.41
C PHE A 337 -16.21 2.41 9.24
N TYR A 338 -17.45 1.92 9.16
CA TYR A 338 -17.85 1.00 8.10
C TYR A 338 -17.92 1.64 6.71
N HIS A 339 -18.27 2.94 6.64
CA HIS A 339 -18.25 3.70 5.39
C HIS A 339 -16.82 4.00 4.96
N ALA A 340 -15.98 4.39 5.92
CA ALA A 340 -14.54 4.60 5.72
C ALA A 340 -13.83 3.31 5.28
N LEU A 341 -14.23 2.16 5.84
CA LEU A 341 -13.73 0.85 5.45
C LEU A 341 -14.08 0.49 4.01
N ALA A 342 -15.30 0.81 3.56
CA ALA A 342 -15.70 0.65 2.16
C ALA A 342 -14.84 1.53 1.23
N SER A 343 -14.61 2.79 1.60
CA SER A 343 -13.74 3.72 0.85
C SER A 343 -12.29 3.20 0.74
N SER A 344 -11.74 2.71 1.85
CA SER A 344 -10.39 2.13 1.90
C SER A 344 -10.27 0.84 1.08
N GLN A 345 -11.25 -0.06 1.14
CA GLN A 345 -11.32 -1.26 0.30
C GLN A 345 -11.38 -0.92 -1.18
N ALA A 346 -12.18 0.08 -1.56
CA ALA A 346 -12.25 0.56 -2.93
C ALA A 346 -10.90 1.10 -3.42
N ALA A 347 -10.21 1.89 -2.58
CA ALA A 347 -8.89 2.41 -2.88
C ALA A 347 -7.82 1.30 -3.02
N LEU A 348 -7.88 0.24 -2.21
CA LEU A 348 -7.00 -0.93 -2.38
C LEU A 348 -7.20 -1.60 -3.74
N LEU A 349 -8.45 -1.84 -4.15
CA LEU A 349 -8.76 -2.41 -5.46
C LEU A 349 -8.29 -1.49 -6.59
N ALA A 350 -8.51 -0.17 -6.45
CA ALA A 350 -8.05 0.82 -7.43
C ALA A 350 -6.53 0.81 -7.56
N SER A 351 -5.80 0.80 -6.45
CA SER A 351 -4.33 0.76 -6.40
C SER A 351 -3.78 -0.51 -7.06
N THR A 352 -4.31 -1.68 -6.70
CA THR A 352 -3.85 -2.96 -7.25
C THR A 352 -4.14 -3.11 -8.75
N LEU A 353 -5.31 -2.64 -9.21
CA LEU A 353 -5.62 -2.57 -10.64
C LEU A 353 -4.70 -1.59 -11.37
N THR A 354 -4.43 -0.43 -10.76
CA THR A 354 -3.52 0.57 -11.34
C THR A 354 -2.09 0.06 -11.41
N ALA A 355 -1.65 -0.73 -10.43
CA ALA A 355 -0.35 -1.41 -10.47
C ALA A 355 -0.25 -2.35 -11.69
N GLY A 356 -1.27 -3.18 -11.93
CA GLY A 356 -1.30 -4.03 -13.13
C GLY A 356 -1.34 -3.22 -14.43
N LEU A 357 -2.10 -2.12 -14.46
CA LEU A 357 -2.16 -1.23 -15.63
C LEU A 357 -0.80 -0.55 -15.90
N LEU A 358 -0.17 0.02 -14.87
CA LEU A 358 1.16 0.63 -14.98
C LEU A 358 2.20 -0.39 -15.38
N TRP A 359 2.13 -1.63 -14.87
CA TRP A 359 3.01 -2.70 -15.32
C TRP A 359 2.80 -3.00 -16.81
N SER A 360 1.55 -3.08 -17.28
CA SER A 360 1.26 -3.28 -18.71
C SER A 360 1.80 -2.16 -19.61
N ILE A 361 1.84 -0.92 -19.12
CA ILE A 361 2.27 0.25 -19.89
C ILE A 361 3.78 0.45 -19.83
N LEU A 362 4.38 0.27 -18.64
CA LEU A 362 5.76 0.65 -18.34
C LEU A 362 6.72 -0.53 -18.22
N GLY A 363 6.23 -1.75 -18.11
CA GLY A 363 7.05 -2.94 -17.85
C GLY A 363 7.97 -3.36 -19.00
N GLY A 364 7.78 -2.79 -20.19
CA GLY A 364 8.39 -3.34 -21.40
C GLY A 364 7.82 -4.74 -21.70
N ARG A 365 7.78 -5.11 -22.98
CA ARG A 365 7.56 -6.52 -23.34
C ARG A 365 8.88 -7.26 -23.36
#